data_AF-A0A2T0PYR2-F1
#
_entry.id   AF-A0A2T0PYR2-F1
#
_cell.length_a   1.000
_cell.length_b   1.000
_cell.length_c   1.000
_cell.angle_alpha   90.00
_cell.angle_beta   90.00
_cell.angle_gamma   90.00
#
_symmetry.space_group_name_H-M   'P 1'
#
loop_
_entity.id
_entity.type
_entity.pdbx_description
1 polymer ?
#
loop_
_entity_poly.entity_id
_entity_poly.type
_entity_poly.pdbx_seq_one_letter_code
_entity_poly.pdbx_strand_id
1 'polypeptide(L)'
;MTLSAEQAGTVVLLTPLELEYRAMRAFVTELEEYPHSRGTLFEVGRISGVPWRVALAATGEGNRPAAVLAERAIDTFDPVAVLVVGIAGGLKSDIRLGDVVVSSWVYAYGGGKEDQAGFHASPRAWPSAHRLTEAARAVSRNDDWAASQAGSAAPAVHFKPIAAGEIVLNSRVTPLAQQLNTFYRDAVAIEMESAGVADAAHLNDDLPLLTIRGISDLADGEKHLSDEAGLQPIAASHAAAFAAALLRKLAGVLPVKVRPETPRMVQEIVGAPGNTLNVVQHGNLYVNERPAAQPSSDTAAPVAENGTVWRPLAEALTTTWCSQFTSRRGRASASLELHLVPADQTARLEVRRLAALNGELAALGRTQKLFDSMEALSTDDLAVVTSESGSGLAVTRGGQRSAWQPLPKDGLGAVLDPADLAERLEFLLNVLLQINVFSPVEVGCAVGITEPLLVAEGRVSDLPRHTARVRPSTAPVRVAADDVVPLTCITADAGGIAEELCARLMQEFRMELR
;
A
#
# COMPACT_ATOMS: atom_id res chain seq x y z
N MET A 1 25.26 -16.40 -21.23
CA MET A 1 23.90 -16.76 -20.81
C MET A 1 23.07 -15.50 -20.83
N THR A 2 22.23 -15.32 -21.84
CA THR A 2 21.26 -14.23 -21.92
C THR A 2 20.10 -14.59 -21.01
N LEU A 3 19.96 -13.87 -19.89
CA LEU A 3 18.77 -13.96 -19.02
C LEU A 3 17.54 -13.61 -19.85
N SER A 4 16.42 -14.32 -19.63
CA SER A 4 15.17 -13.98 -20.31
C SER A 4 14.68 -12.61 -19.86
N ALA A 5 13.97 -11.91 -20.75
CA ALA A 5 13.56 -10.52 -20.56
C ALA A 5 12.60 -10.31 -19.36
N GLU A 6 12.03 -11.39 -18.82
CA GLU A 6 11.12 -11.43 -17.66
C GLU A 6 11.85 -11.65 -16.31
N GLN A 7 13.13 -12.04 -16.32
CA GLN A 7 13.89 -12.38 -15.10
C GLN A 7 14.75 -11.23 -14.55
N ALA A 8 14.86 -10.11 -15.25
CA ALA A 8 15.63 -8.96 -14.79
C ALA A 8 14.78 -8.05 -13.90
N GLY A 9 15.30 -7.68 -12.72
CA GLY A 9 14.60 -6.80 -11.75
C GLY A 9 14.08 -5.47 -12.33
N THR A 10 13.32 -4.73 -11.53
CA THR A 10 12.69 -3.47 -11.95
C THR A 10 13.41 -2.27 -11.33
N VAL A 11 13.53 -1.16 -12.05
CA VAL A 11 13.83 0.15 -11.45
C VAL A 11 12.57 1.00 -11.51
N VAL A 12 12.21 1.61 -10.38
CA VAL A 12 11.08 2.53 -10.30
C VAL A 12 11.56 3.95 -10.54
N LEU A 13 10.86 4.67 -11.42
CA LEU A 13 11.06 6.09 -11.71
C LEU A 13 9.82 6.86 -11.29
N LEU A 14 10.02 7.80 -10.37
CA LEU A 14 8.97 8.67 -9.87
C LEU A 14 9.23 10.10 -10.34
N THR A 15 8.23 10.69 -10.98
CA THR A 15 8.28 12.05 -11.51
C THR A 15 7.10 12.86 -10.96
N PRO A 16 7.30 13.93 -10.20
CA PRO A 16 6.19 14.70 -9.62
C PRO A 16 5.19 15.29 -10.60
N LEU A 17 5.66 15.90 -11.69
CA LEU A 17 4.88 16.68 -12.64
C LEU A 17 4.74 15.96 -13.99
N GLU A 18 3.67 16.25 -14.70
CA GLU A 18 3.39 15.70 -16.04
C GLU A 18 4.51 16.03 -17.06
N LEU A 19 5.13 17.21 -16.97
CA LEU A 19 6.24 17.57 -17.87
C LEU A 19 7.49 16.71 -17.61
N GLU A 20 7.74 16.37 -16.35
CA GLU A 20 8.88 15.54 -15.92
C GLU A 20 8.64 14.09 -16.32
N TYR A 21 7.39 13.63 -16.13
CA TYR A 21 6.91 12.35 -16.61
C TYR A 21 7.16 12.20 -18.11
N ARG A 22 6.72 13.16 -18.92
CA ARG A 22 6.93 13.16 -20.37
C ARG A 22 8.41 13.17 -20.75
N ALA A 23 9.23 13.94 -20.04
CA ALA A 23 10.68 13.98 -20.26
C ALA A 23 11.32 12.60 -20.02
N MET A 24 10.95 11.91 -18.94
CA MET A 24 11.42 10.54 -18.69
C MET A 24 10.86 9.53 -19.68
N ARG A 25 9.56 9.58 -19.96
CA ARG A 25 8.86 8.67 -20.87
C ARG A 25 9.47 8.66 -22.27
N ALA A 26 10.04 9.78 -22.73
CA ALA A 26 10.73 9.87 -24.02
C ALA A 26 11.92 8.90 -24.16
N PHE A 27 12.50 8.42 -23.05
CA PHE A 27 13.57 7.43 -23.05
C PHE A 27 13.06 5.98 -22.95
N VAL A 28 11.78 5.78 -22.67
CA VAL A 28 11.18 4.46 -22.41
C VAL A 28 10.47 3.96 -23.67
N THR A 29 10.85 2.76 -24.10
CA THR A 29 10.26 2.02 -25.23
C THR A 29 9.52 0.78 -24.71
N GLU A 30 8.75 0.11 -25.57
CA GLU A 30 7.98 -1.09 -25.19
C GLU A 30 7.06 -0.83 -23.98
N LEU A 31 6.36 0.32 -24.02
CA LEU A 31 5.52 0.78 -22.93
C LEU A 31 4.24 -0.05 -22.84
N GLU A 32 3.96 -0.54 -21.64
CA GLU A 32 2.75 -1.21 -21.25
C GLU A 32 2.12 -0.47 -20.08
N GLU A 33 0.81 -0.22 -20.16
CA GLU A 33 0.05 0.24 -19.00
C GLU A 33 -0.04 -0.88 -17.96
N TYR A 34 0.34 -0.56 -16.73
CA TYR A 34 0.26 -1.44 -15.57
C TYR A 34 -0.67 -0.78 -14.54
N PRO A 35 -1.98 -1.10 -14.59
CA PRO A 35 -2.92 -0.60 -13.59
C PRO A 35 -2.66 -1.29 -12.26
N HIS A 36 -2.30 -0.50 -11.25
CA HIS A 36 -2.28 -0.95 -9.86
C HIS A 36 -3.72 -1.10 -9.36
N SER A 37 -3.96 -2.12 -8.56
CA SER A 37 -5.28 -2.39 -7.96
C SER A 37 -5.86 -1.14 -7.28
N ARG A 38 -5.05 -0.45 -6.46
CA ARG A 38 -5.45 0.82 -5.79
C ARG A 38 -5.53 2.08 -6.68
N GLY A 39 -5.69 1.91 -7.99
CA GLY A 39 -6.00 2.99 -8.95
C GLY A 39 -4.82 3.81 -9.47
N THR A 40 -3.58 3.51 -9.06
CA THR A 40 -2.38 4.12 -9.64
C THR A 40 -2.11 3.49 -11.01
N LEU A 41 -1.92 4.30 -12.06
CA LEU A 41 -1.49 3.79 -13.36
C LEU A 41 0.03 3.96 -13.49
N PHE A 42 0.73 2.83 -13.59
CA PHE A 42 2.16 2.83 -13.94
C PHE A 42 2.29 2.60 -15.44
N GLU A 43 3.32 3.16 -16.06
CA GLU A 43 3.79 2.71 -17.37
C GLU A 43 5.07 1.91 -17.16
N VAL A 44 5.10 0.67 -17.66
CA VAL A 44 6.25 -0.21 -17.54
C VAL A 44 6.84 -0.46 -18.92
N GLY A 45 8.13 -0.22 -19.08
CA GLY A 45 8.80 -0.44 -20.36
C GLY A 45 10.30 -0.71 -20.19
N ARG A 46 11.07 -0.35 -21.22
CA ARG A 46 12.51 -0.56 -21.30
C ARG A 46 13.23 0.70 -21.71
N ILE A 47 14.47 0.85 -21.25
CA ILE A 47 15.39 1.86 -21.77
C ILE A 47 16.51 1.12 -22.51
N SER A 48 16.81 1.54 -23.73
CA SER A 48 17.88 0.92 -24.53
C SER A 48 19.21 0.92 -23.77
N GLY A 49 19.86 -0.25 -23.71
CA GLY A 49 21.10 -0.47 -22.97
C GLY A 49 20.93 -0.71 -21.46
N VAL A 50 19.70 -0.77 -20.95
CA VAL A 50 19.37 -1.07 -19.55
C VAL A 50 18.79 -2.49 -19.45
N PRO A 51 19.33 -3.37 -18.57
CA PRO A 51 18.89 -4.75 -18.49
C PRO A 51 17.57 -4.91 -17.72
N TRP A 52 17.20 -3.94 -16.88
CA TRP A 52 15.99 -3.93 -16.06
C TRP A 52 14.77 -3.40 -16.80
N ARG A 53 13.58 -3.82 -16.35
CA ARG A 53 12.35 -3.08 -16.65
C ARG A 53 12.34 -1.77 -15.88
N VAL A 54 11.65 -0.79 -16.44
CA VAL A 54 11.49 0.53 -15.84
C VAL A 54 10.01 0.76 -15.61
N ALA A 55 9.61 0.95 -14.35
CA ALA A 55 8.25 1.32 -13.97
C ALA A 55 8.20 2.83 -13.69
N LEU A 56 7.44 3.57 -14.49
CA LEU A 56 7.33 5.02 -14.44
C LEU A 56 5.96 5.42 -13.91
N ALA A 57 5.91 6.37 -12.98
CA ALA A 57 4.66 6.98 -12.52
C ALA A 57 4.82 8.45 -12.17
N ALA A 58 3.73 9.19 -12.39
CA ALA A 58 3.58 10.55 -11.90
C ALA A 58 3.16 10.54 -10.43
N THR A 59 3.90 11.22 -9.54
CA THR A 59 3.55 11.22 -8.10
C THR A 59 2.57 12.31 -7.69
N GLY A 60 2.48 13.39 -8.47
CA GLY A 60 1.94 14.65 -7.98
C GLY A 60 2.89 15.35 -7.02
N GLU A 61 2.51 16.56 -6.63
CA GLU A 61 3.31 17.47 -5.80
C GLU A 61 3.18 17.13 -4.30
N GLY A 62 4.30 17.21 -3.58
CA GLY A 62 4.34 17.09 -2.12
C GLY A 62 4.79 15.72 -1.60
N ASN A 63 5.34 15.68 -0.37
CA ASN A 63 5.99 14.48 0.14
C ASN A 63 4.99 13.39 0.51
N ARG A 64 3.81 13.76 0.99
CA ARG A 64 2.77 12.79 1.38
C ARG A 64 2.28 11.93 0.21
N PRO A 65 1.80 12.50 -0.92
CA PRO A 65 1.42 11.68 -2.07
C PRO A 65 2.62 10.95 -2.68
N ALA A 66 3.80 11.57 -2.71
CA ALA A 66 5.02 10.91 -3.19
C ALA A 66 5.39 9.68 -2.36
N ALA A 67 5.30 9.74 -1.02
CA ALA A 67 5.55 8.59 -0.14
C ALA A 67 4.57 7.44 -0.38
N VAL A 68 3.27 7.76 -0.50
CA VAL A 68 2.23 6.73 -0.74
C VAL A 68 2.43 6.04 -2.09
N LEU A 69 2.75 6.80 -3.14
CA LEU A 69 2.96 6.25 -4.47
C LEU A 69 4.30 5.52 -4.59
N ALA A 70 5.34 6.00 -3.92
CA ALA A 70 6.60 5.29 -3.78
C ALA A 70 6.39 3.93 -3.13
N GLU A 71 5.65 3.88 -2.03
CA GLU A 71 5.39 2.61 -1.35
C GLU A 71 4.61 1.63 -2.23
N ARG A 72 3.55 2.09 -2.89
CA ARG A 72 2.81 1.25 -3.85
C ARG A 72 3.74 0.71 -4.94
N ALA A 73 4.63 1.55 -5.48
CA ALA A 73 5.57 1.13 -6.51
C ALA A 73 6.59 0.11 -5.98
N ILE A 74 7.06 0.28 -4.74
CA ILE A 74 7.99 -0.63 -4.08
C ILE A 74 7.34 -2.00 -3.89
N ASP A 75 6.15 -2.05 -3.27
CA ASP A 75 5.37 -3.27 -3.06
C ASP A 75 5.05 -4.00 -4.38
N THR A 76 4.63 -3.24 -5.40
CA THR A 76 4.23 -3.82 -6.70
C THR A 76 5.40 -4.43 -7.47
N PHE A 77 6.53 -3.72 -7.51
CA PHE A 77 7.61 -4.03 -8.45
C PHE A 77 8.84 -4.66 -7.81
N ASP A 78 8.92 -4.70 -6.47
CA ASP A 78 10.09 -5.15 -5.71
C ASP A 78 11.41 -4.64 -6.34
N PRO A 79 11.56 -3.31 -6.50
CA PRO A 79 12.58 -2.76 -7.37
C PRO A 79 13.99 -2.89 -6.80
N VAL A 80 14.99 -2.85 -7.67
CA VAL A 80 16.41 -2.86 -7.28
C VAL A 80 16.92 -1.47 -6.85
N ALA A 81 16.19 -0.42 -7.25
CA ALA A 81 16.40 0.98 -6.89
C ALA A 81 15.16 1.82 -7.24
N VAL A 82 15.03 2.97 -6.58
CA VAL A 82 14.06 4.02 -6.90
C VAL A 82 14.82 5.29 -7.30
N LEU A 83 14.46 5.90 -8.43
CA LEU A 83 14.94 7.23 -8.80
C LEU A 83 13.80 8.24 -8.75
N VAL A 84 14.04 9.37 -8.08
CA VAL A 84 13.15 10.54 -8.14
C VAL A 84 13.73 11.51 -9.15
N VAL A 85 13.03 11.74 -10.25
CA VAL A 85 13.51 12.56 -11.36
C VAL A 85 12.53 13.72 -11.58
N GLY A 86 13.04 14.94 -11.59
CA GLY A 86 12.19 16.11 -11.84
C GLY A 86 12.96 17.42 -11.83
N ILE A 87 12.28 18.51 -11.52
CA ILE A 87 12.84 19.86 -11.43
C ILE A 87 12.95 20.33 -9.97
N ALA A 88 13.75 21.36 -9.74
CA ALA A 88 13.92 22.00 -8.45
C ALA A 88 14.30 23.48 -8.60
N GLY A 89 14.10 24.25 -7.52
CA GLY A 89 14.61 25.62 -7.39
C GLY A 89 16.05 25.63 -6.87
N GLY A 90 16.93 26.40 -7.49
CA GLY A 90 18.32 26.56 -7.07
C GLY A 90 18.44 27.44 -5.82
N LEU A 91 19.21 27.00 -4.81
CA LEU A 91 19.38 27.72 -3.54
C LEU A 91 20.70 28.49 -3.42
N LYS A 92 21.65 28.32 -4.34
CA LYS A 92 22.98 28.95 -4.25
C LYS A 92 23.39 29.60 -5.56
N SER A 93 24.27 30.60 -5.47
CA SER A 93 24.73 31.40 -6.61
C SER A 93 25.62 30.64 -7.60
N ASP A 94 26.21 29.53 -7.17
CA ASP A 94 27.00 28.62 -8.00
C ASP A 94 26.14 27.59 -8.75
N ILE A 95 24.82 27.58 -8.54
CA ILE A 95 23.85 26.76 -9.26
C ILE A 95 23.17 27.60 -10.34
N ARG A 96 23.16 27.10 -11.58
CA ARG A 96 22.58 27.80 -12.73
C ARG A 96 21.32 27.11 -13.23
N LEU A 97 20.48 27.87 -13.93
CA LEU A 97 19.31 27.35 -14.63
C LEU A 97 19.73 26.30 -15.66
N GLY A 98 19.05 25.16 -15.65
CA GLY A 98 19.38 24.00 -16.47
C GLY A 98 20.46 23.09 -15.91
N ASP A 99 21.18 23.46 -14.84
CA ASP A 99 22.10 22.54 -14.17
C ASP A 99 21.35 21.32 -13.61
N VAL A 100 22.07 20.20 -13.43
CA VAL A 100 21.56 18.99 -12.80
C VAL A 100 22.14 18.86 -11.40
N VAL A 101 21.28 18.69 -10.40
CA VAL A 101 21.66 18.38 -9.03
C VAL A 101 21.32 16.93 -8.74
N VAL A 102 22.33 16.14 -8.41
CA VAL A 102 22.19 14.77 -7.91
C VAL A 102 22.33 14.81 -6.40
N SER A 103 21.33 14.30 -5.68
CA SER A 103 21.36 14.34 -4.22
C SER A 103 22.55 13.55 -3.67
N SER A 104 23.30 14.16 -2.75
CA SER A 104 24.15 13.43 -1.80
C SER A 104 23.41 13.12 -0.51
N TRP A 105 22.49 14.01 -0.14
CA TRP A 105 21.56 13.89 0.97
C TRP A 105 20.22 14.49 0.55
N VAL A 106 19.14 13.95 1.11
CA VAL A 106 17.82 14.56 1.08
C VAL A 106 17.47 15.01 2.49
N TYR A 107 17.18 16.30 2.68
CA TYR A 107 16.79 16.88 3.96
C TYR A 107 15.29 17.17 4.00
N ALA A 108 14.57 16.61 4.96
CA ALA A 108 13.21 17.04 5.26
C ALA A 108 13.24 18.32 6.09
N TYR A 109 13.09 19.49 5.46
CA TYR A 109 13.25 20.77 6.15
C TYR A 109 12.03 21.17 7.01
N GLY A 110 10.87 20.55 6.79
CA GLY A 110 9.62 20.93 7.46
C GLY A 110 9.49 20.47 8.93
N GLY A 111 10.36 19.57 9.40
CA GLY A 111 10.31 19.03 10.76
C GLY A 111 10.98 19.94 11.79
N GLY A 112 10.27 20.26 12.88
CA GLY A 112 10.83 21.05 13.97
C GLY A 112 9.80 21.47 15.01
N LYS A 113 10.26 22.19 16.03
CA LYS A 113 9.43 22.80 17.08
C LYS A 113 9.44 24.31 16.89
N GLU A 114 8.28 24.95 16.98
CA GLU A 114 8.18 26.41 17.00
C GLU A 114 7.79 26.91 18.39
N ASP A 115 8.51 27.90 18.91
CA ASP A 115 8.19 28.59 20.15
C ASP A 115 8.57 30.08 20.09
N GLN A 116 8.50 30.78 21.24
CA GLN A 116 8.78 32.23 21.30
C GLN A 116 10.22 32.60 20.91
N ALA A 117 11.16 31.65 20.90
CA ALA A 117 12.52 31.86 20.44
C ALA A 117 12.71 31.60 18.93
N GLY A 118 11.67 31.15 18.23
CA GLY A 118 11.66 30.85 16.80
C GLY A 118 11.53 29.36 16.49
N PHE A 119 11.84 29.00 15.24
CA PHE A 119 11.80 27.63 14.75
C PHE A 119 13.09 26.88 15.11
N HIS A 120 12.94 25.76 15.79
CA HIS A 120 14.01 24.81 16.15
C HIS A 120 13.91 23.62 15.20
N ALA A 121 14.80 23.55 14.22
CA ALA A 121 14.81 22.49 13.23
C ALA A 121 15.11 21.13 13.87
N SER A 122 14.32 20.11 13.52
CA SER A 122 14.56 18.70 13.82
C SER A 122 14.77 17.96 12.50
N PRO A 123 15.95 18.13 11.86
CA PRO A 123 16.19 17.64 10.52
C PRO A 123 16.14 16.11 10.46
N ARG A 124 15.30 15.57 9.57
CA ARG A 124 15.48 14.20 9.07
C ARG A 124 16.29 14.26 7.78
N ALA A 125 17.26 13.37 7.67
CA ALA A 125 18.19 13.36 6.55
C ALA A 125 18.43 11.92 6.09
N TRP A 126 18.34 11.69 4.79
CA TRP A 126 18.63 10.40 4.18
C TRP A 126 19.84 10.53 3.25
N PRO A 127 20.89 9.72 3.43
CA PRO A 127 22.02 9.71 2.50
C PRO A 127 21.60 9.00 1.21
N SER A 128 22.09 9.48 0.08
CA SER A 128 21.92 8.77 -1.18
C SER A 128 22.72 7.47 -1.19
N ALA A 129 22.18 6.43 -1.83
CA ALA A 129 22.84 5.13 -1.89
C ALA A 129 24.20 5.22 -2.60
N HIS A 130 25.28 4.88 -1.89
CA HIS A 130 26.66 5.08 -2.35
C HIS A 130 26.91 4.54 -3.77
N ARG A 131 26.40 3.35 -4.08
CA ARG A 131 26.53 2.73 -5.41
C ARG A 131 25.88 3.53 -6.54
N LEU A 132 24.73 4.15 -6.28
CA LEU A 132 24.03 5.00 -7.25
C LEU A 132 24.80 6.31 -7.44
N THR A 133 25.29 6.90 -6.34
CA THR A 133 26.10 8.12 -6.38
C THR A 133 27.41 7.92 -7.14
N GLU A 134 28.14 6.84 -6.92
CA GLU A 134 29.40 6.56 -7.63
C GLU A 134 29.18 6.33 -9.13
N ALA A 135 28.11 5.61 -9.50
CA ALA A 135 27.73 5.44 -10.89
C ALA A 135 27.36 6.80 -11.53
N ALA A 136 26.61 7.65 -10.83
CA ALA A 136 26.26 8.99 -11.30
C ALA A 136 27.50 9.88 -11.46
N ARG A 137 28.47 9.83 -10.54
CA ARG A 137 29.76 10.52 -10.69
C ARG A 137 30.55 10.03 -11.89
N ALA A 138 30.46 8.75 -12.22
CA ALA A 138 31.10 8.22 -13.42
C ALA A 138 30.41 8.72 -14.70
N VAL A 139 29.07 8.87 -14.69
CA VAL A 139 28.34 9.50 -15.81
C VAL A 139 28.73 10.96 -15.97
N SER A 140 28.80 11.73 -14.88
CA SER A 140 29.11 13.16 -14.94
C SER A 140 30.53 13.48 -15.41
N ARG A 141 31.45 12.51 -15.47
CA ARG A 141 32.80 12.68 -16.02
C ARG A 141 32.83 12.55 -17.54
N ASN A 142 31.78 11.95 -18.12
CA ASN A 142 31.65 11.71 -19.55
C ASN A 142 30.47 12.54 -20.06
N ASP A 143 30.72 13.69 -20.68
CA ASP A 143 29.67 14.63 -21.13
C ASP A 143 28.74 14.09 -22.23
N ASP A 144 28.94 12.84 -22.66
CA ASP A 144 28.13 12.14 -23.67
C ASP A 144 26.64 12.07 -23.32
N TRP A 145 26.28 12.14 -22.03
CA TRP A 145 24.90 12.17 -21.58
C TRP A 145 24.16 13.44 -22.03
N ALA A 146 24.89 14.54 -22.25
CA ALA A 146 24.34 15.82 -22.70
C ALA A 146 24.36 15.97 -24.23
N ALA A 147 25.03 15.07 -24.95
CA ALA A 147 25.20 15.14 -26.41
C ALA A 147 23.87 15.03 -27.20
N SER A 148 22.79 14.58 -26.57
CA SER A 148 21.44 14.57 -27.15
C SER A 148 20.74 15.93 -27.14
N GLN A 149 21.32 16.96 -26.51
CA GLN A 149 20.74 18.30 -26.40
C GLN A 149 21.37 19.20 -27.49
N ALA A 150 20.66 19.38 -28.61
CA ALA A 150 21.19 20.10 -29.76
C ALA A 150 21.60 21.55 -29.42
N GLY A 151 22.90 21.87 -29.54
CA GLY A 151 23.38 23.24 -29.70
C GLY A 151 23.76 24.03 -28.43
N SER A 152 23.79 23.41 -27.24
CA SER A 152 24.27 24.07 -26.00
C SER A 152 25.37 23.28 -25.30
N ALA A 153 26.20 23.95 -24.51
CA ALA A 153 27.21 23.28 -23.67
C ALA A 153 26.52 22.39 -22.63
N ALA A 154 27.12 21.24 -22.30
CA ALA A 154 26.59 20.34 -21.30
C ALA A 154 26.34 21.09 -19.97
N PRO A 155 25.15 20.98 -19.38
CA PRO A 155 24.86 21.61 -18.08
C PRO A 155 25.74 21.01 -16.99
N ALA A 156 26.08 21.80 -15.97
CA ALA A 156 26.92 21.30 -14.89
C ALA A 156 26.15 20.30 -14.01
N VAL A 157 26.86 19.31 -13.48
CA VAL A 157 26.30 18.30 -12.57
C VAL A 157 26.86 18.51 -11.16
N HIS A 158 25.98 18.74 -10.20
CA HIS A 158 26.33 19.02 -8.81
C HIS A 158 25.91 17.87 -7.90
N PHE A 159 26.84 17.33 -7.11
CA PHE A 159 26.57 16.28 -6.12
C PHE A 159 26.49 16.89 -4.73
N LYS A 160 25.28 17.30 -4.32
CA LYS A 160 25.06 18.15 -3.13
C LYS A 160 23.71 17.84 -2.48
N PRO A 161 23.48 18.26 -1.22
CA PRO A 161 22.20 18.04 -0.57
C PRO A 161 21.04 18.78 -1.25
N ILE A 162 19.86 18.16 -1.20
CA ILE A 162 18.59 18.72 -1.67
C ILE A 162 17.65 18.84 -0.47
N ALA A 163 17.00 19.99 -0.34
CA ALA A 163 16.00 20.25 0.69
C ALA A 163 14.59 19.93 0.15
N ALA A 164 13.86 19.07 0.83
CA ALA A 164 12.54 18.56 0.46
C ALA A 164 11.49 18.96 1.51
N GLY A 165 10.34 19.47 1.08
CA GLY A 165 9.25 19.87 1.99
C GLY A 165 7.95 20.20 1.26
N GLU A 166 7.02 20.91 1.88
CA GLU A 166 5.67 21.11 1.31
C GLU A 166 5.47 22.49 0.65
N ILE A 167 6.52 23.32 0.60
CA ILE A 167 6.41 24.73 0.20
C ILE A 167 7.24 25.00 -1.05
N VAL A 168 6.60 25.54 -2.09
CA VAL A 168 7.30 26.17 -3.22
C VAL A 168 7.94 27.47 -2.74
N LEU A 169 9.27 27.49 -2.63
CA LEU A 169 10.01 28.70 -2.27
C LEU A 169 10.17 29.60 -3.50
N ASN A 170 9.65 30.82 -3.43
CA ASN A 170 9.77 31.81 -4.50
C ASN A 170 10.23 33.18 -3.96
N SER A 171 11.14 33.19 -2.98
CA SER A 171 11.75 34.40 -2.45
C SER A 171 12.91 34.09 -1.50
N ARG A 172 14.02 34.82 -1.63
CA ARG A 172 15.22 34.64 -0.78
C ARG A 172 15.14 35.26 0.62
N VAL A 173 14.08 36.03 0.91
CA VAL A 173 13.99 36.82 2.15
C VAL A 173 12.87 36.36 3.09
N THR A 174 12.24 35.22 2.80
CA THR A 174 11.18 34.63 3.63
C THR A 174 11.73 33.93 4.88
N PRO A 175 10.90 33.69 5.92
CA PRO A 175 11.29 32.87 7.06
C PRO A 175 11.82 31.48 6.66
N LEU A 176 11.21 30.85 5.64
CA LEU A 176 11.69 29.58 5.11
C LEU A 176 13.09 29.72 4.47
N ALA A 177 13.34 30.76 3.67
CA ALA A 177 14.67 30.99 3.11
C ALA A 177 15.73 31.22 4.21
N GLN A 178 15.37 31.91 5.29
CA GLN A 178 16.25 32.10 6.45
C GLN A 178 16.51 30.77 7.18
N GLN A 179 15.48 29.95 7.38
CA GLN A 179 15.59 28.61 7.97
C GLN A 179 16.53 27.72 7.15
N LEU A 180 16.36 27.66 5.83
CA LEU A 180 17.23 26.89 4.93
C LEU A 180 18.69 27.37 5.01
N ASN A 181 18.92 28.68 5.01
CA ASN A 181 20.27 29.23 5.14
C ASN A 181 20.91 29.00 6.52
N THR A 182 20.10 28.88 7.57
CA THR A 182 20.58 28.70 8.95
C THR A 182 20.86 27.23 9.27
N PHE A 183 19.92 26.34 8.97
CA PHE A 183 19.96 24.94 9.41
C PHE A 183 20.37 23.96 8.31
N TYR A 184 20.22 24.34 7.04
CA TYR A 184 20.44 23.48 5.86
C TYR A 184 21.38 24.15 4.86
N ARG A 185 22.44 24.81 5.37
CA ARG A 185 23.27 25.76 4.62
C ARG A 185 23.94 25.17 3.38
N ASP A 186 24.21 23.88 3.39
CA ASP A 186 24.84 23.10 2.33
C ASP A 186 23.85 22.60 1.27
N ALA A 187 22.54 22.70 1.49
CA ALA A 187 21.54 22.40 0.47
C ALA A 187 21.61 23.39 -0.70
N VAL A 188 21.64 22.85 -1.92
CA VAL A 188 21.80 23.65 -3.14
C VAL A 188 20.55 23.70 -4.01
N ALA A 189 19.58 22.84 -3.72
CA ALA A 189 18.29 22.81 -4.42
C ALA A 189 17.15 22.58 -3.43
N ILE A 190 15.95 23.05 -3.79
CA ILE A 190 14.70 22.83 -3.06
C ILE A 190 13.62 22.23 -3.97
N GLU A 191 12.92 21.22 -3.46
CA GLU A 191 11.83 20.52 -4.14
C GLU A 191 10.82 19.99 -3.10
N MET A 192 9.82 19.21 -3.55
CA MET A 192 8.66 18.90 -2.73
C MET A 192 8.37 17.40 -2.50
N GLU A 193 9.17 16.46 -3.00
CA GLU A 193 8.78 15.04 -3.01
C GLU A 193 9.83 14.09 -2.43
N SER A 194 11.11 14.43 -2.51
CA SER A 194 12.18 13.45 -2.26
C SER A 194 12.23 12.98 -0.82
N ALA A 195 11.83 13.80 0.17
CA ALA A 195 11.80 13.35 1.55
C ALA A 195 10.74 12.27 1.77
N GLY A 196 9.58 12.38 1.13
CA GLY A 196 8.53 11.36 1.19
C GLY A 196 8.97 10.04 0.57
N VAL A 197 9.57 10.09 -0.62
CA VAL A 197 10.08 8.88 -1.29
C VAL A 197 11.26 8.28 -0.51
N ALA A 198 12.16 9.12 0.03
CA ALA A 198 13.28 8.66 0.86
C ALA A 198 12.81 7.98 2.15
N ASP A 199 11.75 8.48 2.79
CA ASP A 199 11.16 7.84 3.97
C ASP A 199 10.54 6.48 3.61
N ALA A 200 9.78 6.40 2.51
CA ALA A 200 9.23 5.14 2.03
C ALA A 200 10.33 4.11 1.69
N ALA A 201 11.39 4.55 1.02
CA ALA A 201 12.53 3.69 0.71
C ALA A 201 13.28 3.21 1.97
N HIS A 202 13.47 4.10 2.94
CA HIS A 202 14.10 3.77 4.22
C HIS A 202 13.31 2.71 5.01
N LEU A 203 11.98 2.85 5.05
CA LEU A 203 11.09 1.89 5.72
C LEU A 203 11.01 0.54 4.99
N ASN A 204 11.40 0.48 3.73
CA ASN A 204 11.49 -0.74 2.92
C ASN A 204 12.94 -1.28 2.90
N ASP A 205 13.46 -1.61 4.08
CA ASP A 205 14.80 -2.20 4.26
C ASP A 205 15.95 -1.39 3.62
N ASP A 206 15.93 -0.06 3.80
CA ASP A 206 16.94 0.84 3.23
C ASP A 206 17.10 0.70 1.70
N LEU A 207 15.98 0.58 1.00
CA LEU A 207 15.94 0.45 -0.44
C LEU A 207 16.75 1.57 -1.12
N PRO A 208 17.65 1.27 -2.07
CA PRO A 208 18.50 2.27 -2.69
C PRO A 208 17.70 3.33 -3.45
N LEU A 209 17.93 4.58 -3.06
CA LEU A 209 17.29 5.74 -3.66
C LEU A 209 18.33 6.78 -4.12
N LEU A 210 18.02 7.45 -5.23
CA LEU A 210 18.75 8.65 -5.68
C LEU A 210 17.77 9.68 -6.28
N THR A 211 17.94 10.93 -5.90
CA THR A 211 17.18 12.06 -6.47
C THR A 211 18.03 12.78 -7.51
N ILE A 212 17.44 13.09 -8.66
CA ILE A 212 18.05 13.82 -9.78
C ILE A 212 17.11 14.97 -10.14
N ARG A 213 17.56 16.21 -9.93
CA ARG A 213 16.77 17.41 -10.21
C ARG A 213 17.44 18.32 -11.24
N GLY A 214 16.70 18.74 -12.25
CA GLY A 214 17.09 19.85 -13.12
C GLY A 214 16.67 21.18 -12.53
N ILE A 215 17.49 22.21 -12.63
CA ILE A 215 17.19 23.51 -12.02
C ILE A 215 16.30 24.35 -12.94
N SER A 216 15.04 24.53 -12.57
CA SER A 216 14.03 25.27 -13.36
C SER A 216 13.99 26.77 -13.05
N ASP A 217 14.28 27.13 -11.80
CA ASP A 217 14.23 28.49 -11.28
C ASP A 217 15.27 28.66 -10.16
N LEU A 218 15.47 29.88 -9.66
CA LEU A 218 16.44 30.18 -8.59
C LEU A 218 15.75 30.52 -7.26
N ALA A 219 14.49 30.11 -7.05
CA ALA A 219 13.73 30.30 -5.82
C ALA A 219 13.77 31.72 -5.23
N ASP A 220 13.91 32.75 -6.08
CA ASP A 220 14.26 34.12 -5.71
C ASP A 220 13.15 35.14 -5.92
N GLY A 221 12.04 34.75 -6.53
CA GLY A 221 10.91 35.62 -6.87
C GLY A 221 10.71 35.77 -8.38
N GLU A 222 11.71 35.41 -9.18
CA GLU A 222 11.71 35.60 -10.63
C GLU A 222 11.21 34.38 -11.41
N LYS A 223 10.53 33.44 -10.73
CA LYS A 223 10.03 32.18 -11.34
C LYS A 223 9.17 32.42 -12.60
N HIS A 224 8.38 33.48 -12.62
CA HIS A 224 7.55 33.85 -13.76
C HIS A 224 8.39 34.09 -15.03
N LEU A 225 9.58 34.72 -14.91
CA LEU A 225 10.49 34.95 -16.04
C LEU A 225 11.10 33.64 -16.54
N SER A 226 11.43 32.71 -15.64
CA SER A 226 11.96 31.40 -16.04
C SER A 226 10.91 30.52 -16.71
N ASP A 227 9.66 30.63 -16.28
CA ASP A 227 8.53 29.90 -16.85
C ASP A 227 8.21 30.41 -18.26
N GLU A 228 8.16 31.74 -18.46
CA GLU A 228 8.01 32.37 -19.78
C GLU A 228 9.15 32.02 -20.74
N ALA A 229 10.37 31.82 -20.23
CA ALA A 229 11.54 31.40 -21.01
C ALA A 229 11.56 29.89 -21.32
N GLY A 230 10.59 29.11 -20.86
CA GLY A 230 10.51 27.67 -21.13
C GLY A 230 11.59 26.84 -20.43
N LEU A 231 12.10 27.30 -19.28
CA LEU A 231 13.20 26.62 -18.57
C LEU A 231 12.77 25.34 -17.86
N GLN A 232 11.50 25.20 -17.45
CA GLN A 232 11.00 23.96 -16.83
C GLN A 232 11.16 22.73 -17.75
N PRO A 233 10.69 22.74 -19.02
CA PRO A 233 10.96 21.66 -19.96
C PRO A 233 12.45 21.35 -20.18
N ILE A 234 13.30 22.37 -20.23
CA ILE A 234 14.75 22.20 -20.42
C ILE A 234 15.36 21.50 -19.20
N ALA A 235 15.06 22.00 -17.99
CA ALA A 235 15.52 21.41 -16.74
C ALA A 235 15.07 19.95 -16.60
N ALA A 236 13.79 19.66 -16.90
CA ALA A 236 13.26 18.30 -16.87
C ALA A 236 13.94 17.38 -17.91
N SER A 237 14.19 17.89 -19.13
CA SER A 237 14.94 17.18 -20.17
C SER A 237 16.36 16.83 -19.73
N HIS A 238 17.06 17.77 -19.09
CA HIS A 238 18.42 17.53 -18.57
C HIS A 238 18.43 16.48 -17.44
N ALA A 239 17.49 16.59 -16.48
CA ALA A 239 17.34 15.60 -15.41
C ALA A 239 17.06 14.20 -15.98
N ALA A 240 16.16 14.12 -16.96
CA ALA A 240 15.77 12.87 -17.60
C ALA A 240 16.91 12.23 -18.41
N ALA A 241 17.64 13.03 -19.19
CA ALA A 241 18.79 12.58 -19.94
C ALA A 241 19.89 12.02 -19.02
N PHE A 242 20.17 12.72 -17.92
CA PHE A 242 21.14 12.25 -16.92
C PHE A 242 20.67 10.95 -16.25
N ALA A 243 19.40 10.85 -15.86
CA ALA A 243 18.83 9.64 -15.26
C ALA A 243 18.89 8.43 -16.22
N ALA A 244 18.56 8.62 -17.50
CA ALA A 244 18.67 7.57 -18.51
C ALA A 244 20.12 7.11 -18.71
N ALA A 245 21.08 8.04 -18.73
CA ALA A 245 22.51 7.71 -18.79
C ALA A 245 22.99 6.96 -17.54
N LEU A 246 22.52 7.34 -16.35
CA LEU A 246 22.78 6.63 -15.10
C LEU A 246 22.29 5.19 -15.15
N LEU A 247 21.05 4.95 -15.60
CA LEU A 247 20.50 3.59 -15.69
C LEU A 247 21.33 2.69 -16.61
N ARG A 248 21.81 3.22 -17.74
CA ARG A 248 22.73 2.50 -18.64
C ARG A 248 24.07 2.22 -17.96
N LYS A 249 24.59 3.16 -17.16
CA LYS A 249 25.83 2.96 -16.41
C LYS A 249 25.68 1.90 -15.33
N LEU A 250 24.52 1.87 -14.66
CA LEU A 250 24.23 0.92 -13.60
C LEU A 250 24.13 -0.52 -14.12
N ALA A 251 23.78 -0.74 -15.39
CA ALA A 251 23.68 -2.06 -16.03
C ALA A 251 24.88 -3.01 -15.79
N GLY A 252 26.06 -2.47 -15.47
CA GLY A 252 27.27 -3.24 -15.10
C GLY A 252 27.67 -3.18 -13.62
N VAL A 253 26.88 -2.56 -12.75
CA VAL A 253 27.21 -2.24 -11.34
C VAL A 253 26.21 -2.82 -10.34
N LEU A 254 24.91 -2.82 -10.66
CA LEU A 254 23.90 -3.42 -9.77
C LEU A 254 23.73 -4.92 -10.07
N PRO A 255 23.56 -5.78 -9.05
CA PRO A 255 23.23 -7.17 -9.26
C PRO A 255 21.87 -7.26 -9.99
N VAL A 256 21.77 -8.14 -10.98
CA VAL A 256 20.46 -8.53 -11.50
C VAL A 256 19.77 -9.32 -10.40
N LYS A 257 18.77 -8.73 -9.75
CA LYS A 257 17.85 -9.47 -8.89
C LYS A 257 17.07 -10.39 -9.84
N VAL A 258 17.45 -11.67 -9.86
CA VAL A 258 16.68 -12.70 -10.55
C VAL A 258 15.44 -12.87 -9.69
N ARG A 259 14.30 -12.41 -10.19
CA ARG A 259 13.03 -12.73 -9.55
C ARG A 259 12.96 -14.26 -9.49
N PRO A 260 12.83 -14.90 -8.32
CA PRO A 260 12.73 -16.35 -8.27
C PRO A 260 11.60 -16.74 -9.21
N GLU A 261 11.89 -17.61 -10.18
CA GLU A 261 10.80 -18.28 -10.90
C GLU A 261 10.00 -19.00 -9.82
N THR A 262 8.77 -18.56 -9.57
CA THR A 262 7.79 -19.44 -8.96
C THR A 262 7.82 -20.71 -9.82
N PRO A 263 8.19 -21.89 -9.29
CA PRO A 263 8.37 -23.06 -10.13
C PRO A 263 7.10 -23.27 -10.94
N ARG A 264 7.20 -23.19 -12.26
CA ARG A 264 6.13 -23.63 -13.16
C ARG A 264 6.06 -25.14 -13.04
N MET A 265 5.38 -25.61 -12.00
CA MET A 265 5.03 -27.02 -11.85
C MET A 265 3.89 -27.30 -12.83
N VAL A 266 4.22 -27.59 -14.09
CA VAL A 266 3.28 -28.17 -15.03
C VAL A 266 3.19 -29.65 -14.69
N GLN A 267 2.20 -30.03 -13.89
CA GLN A 267 1.86 -31.43 -13.68
C GLN A 267 0.95 -31.86 -14.84
N GLU A 268 1.48 -32.65 -15.77
CA GLU A 268 0.70 -33.26 -16.84
C GLU A 268 -0.19 -34.36 -16.22
N ILE A 269 -1.45 -34.05 -15.92
CA ILE A 269 -2.43 -35.05 -15.50
C ILE A 269 -3.06 -35.64 -16.76
N VAL A 270 -2.66 -36.86 -17.11
CA VAL A 270 -3.29 -37.62 -18.20
C VAL A 270 -4.70 -38.03 -17.74
N GLY A 271 -5.71 -37.27 -18.15
CA GLY A 271 -7.12 -37.60 -17.98
C GLY A 271 -7.64 -38.57 -19.05
N ALA A 272 -8.63 -39.39 -18.66
CA ALA A 272 -9.33 -40.37 -19.51
C ALA A 272 -9.94 -39.74 -20.80
N PRO A 273 -10.23 -40.54 -21.85
CA PRO A 273 -10.52 -40.00 -23.18
C PRO A 273 -11.83 -39.19 -23.17
N GLY A 274 -11.69 -37.87 -23.38
CA GLY A 274 -12.81 -36.93 -23.43
C GLY A 274 -12.54 -35.55 -22.85
N ASN A 275 -11.50 -35.38 -22.02
CA ASN A 275 -11.22 -34.10 -21.36
C ASN A 275 -10.07 -33.28 -21.97
N THR A 276 -10.29 -31.97 -21.96
CA THR A 276 -9.45 -30.87 -22.39
C THR A 276 -8.07 -30.87 -21.70
N LEU A 277 -7.01 -30.57 -22.46
CA LEU A 277 -5.67 -30.36 -21.90
C LEU A 277 -5.62 -29.06 -21.10
N ASN A 278 -5.27 -29.14 -19.82
CA ASN A 278 -4.97 -27.97 -18.99
C ASN A 278 -3.47 -27.66 -19.09
N VAL A 279 -3.11 -26.45 -19.53
CA VAL A 279 -1.73 -25.96 -19.50
C VAL A 279 -1.63 -24.89 -18.41
N VAL A 280 -0.71 -25.08 -17.46
CA VAL A 280 -0.42 -24.10 -16.42
C VAL A 280 0.70 -23.18 -16.91
N GLN A 281 0.43 -21.87 -16.96
CA GLN A 281 1.44 -20.85 -17.23
C GLN A 281 1.25 -19.70 -16.22
N HIS A 282 2.31 -19.35 -15.48
CA HIS A 282 2.31 -18.24 -14.51
C HIS A 282 1.33 -18.34 -13.31
N GLY A 283 0.94 -19.54 -12.89
CA GLY A 283 0.09 -19.71 -11.70
C GLY A 283 -1.41 -19.52 -11.92
N ASN A 284 -1.85 -19.30 -13.16
CA ASN A 284 -3.27 -19.30 -13.54
C ASN A 284 -3.62 -20.56 -14.35
N LEU A 285 -4.82 -21.11 -14.10
CA LEU A 285 -5.40 -22.21 -14.87
C LEU A 285 -6.09 -21.64 -16.13
N TYR A 286 -5.61 -22.00 -17.32
CA TYR A 286 -6.26 -21.64 -18.58
C TYR A 286 -7.09 -22.81 -19.09
N VAL A 287 -8.41 -22.64 -19.12
CA VAL A 287 -9.34 -23.57 -19.76
C VAL A 287 -9.59 -23.09 -21.20
N ASN A 288 -9.13 -23.85 -22.19
CA ASN A 288 -9.50 -23.59 -23.58
C ASN A 288 -10.90 -24.16 -23.85
N GLU A 289 -11.94 -23.34 -23.68
CA GLU A 289 -13.27 -23.69 -24.14
C GLU A 289 -13.36 -23.47 -25.67
N ARG A 290 -13.62 -24.54 -26.43
CA ARG A 290 -14.12 -24.38 -27.81
C ARG A 290 -15.52 -23.77 -27.73
N PRO A 291 -15.86 -22.79 -28.57
CA PRO A 291 -17.20 -22.20 -28.54
C PRO A 291 -18.21 -23.20 -29.11
N ALA A 292 -19.19 -23.61 -28.32
CA ALA A 292 -20.33 -24.38 -28.79
C ALA A 292 -21.65 -23.68 -28.46
N ALA A 293 -22.33 -23.30 -29.55
CA ALA A 293 -23.75 -23.11 -29.81
C ALA A 293 -24.75 -22.76 -28.68
N GLN A 294 -25.62 -21.80 -29.00
CA GLN A 294 -26.78 -21.37 -28.22
C GLN A 294 -27.69 -22.53 -27.76
N PRO A 295 -28.36 -22.40 -26.59
CA PRO A 295 -29.03 -23.52 -25.94
C PRO A 295 -30.44 -23.75 -26.48
N SER A 296 -30.78 -25.02 -26.71
CA SER A 296 -32.16 -25.50 -26.71
C SER A 296 -32.49 -26.07 -25.33
N SER A 297 -33.64 -25.67 -24.82
CA SER A 297 -34.30 -26.16 -23.61
C SER A 297 -34.47 -27.68 -23.62
N ASP A 298 -33.99 -28.37 -22.58
CA ASP A 298 -34.89 -29.17 -21.74
C ASP A 298 -34.22 -29.67 -20.47
N THR A 299 -35.08 -29.80 -19.47
CA THR A 299 -34.94 -30.16 -18.06
C THR A 299 -34.19 -31.46 -17.78
N ALA A 300 -33.15 -31.38 -16.95
CA ALA A 300 -32.86 -32.33 -15.87
C ALA A 300 -31.84 -31.70 -14.90
N ALA A 301 -32.22 -31.52 -13.64
CA ALA A 301 -31.32 -31.04 -12.60
C ALA A 301 -30.24 -32.11 -12.29
N PRO A 302 -28.94 -31.75 -12.28
CA PRO A 302 -27.93 -32.59 -11.67
C PRO A 302 -27.68 -32.19 -10.21
N VAL A 303 -27.37 -33.23 -9.44
CA VAL A 303 -27.13 -33.28 -7.99
C VAL A 303 -25.96 -32.37 -7.59
N ALA A 304 -26.13 -31.66 -6.47
CA ALA A 304 -25.16 -30.75 -5.88
C ALA A 304 -23.91 -31.49 -5.36
N GLU A 305 -22.73 -31.10 -5.84
CA GLU A 305 -21.47 -31.28 -5.10
C GLU A 305 -21.30 -30.06 -4.18
N ASN A 306 -21.52 -30.28 -2.88
CA ASN A 306 -21.35 -29.29 -1.81
C ASN A 306 -19.87 -29.01 -1.55
N GLY A 307 -19.24 -28.19 -2.39
CA GLY A 307 -17.97 -27.54 -2.07
C GLY A 307 -18.22 -26.05 -1.81
N THR A 308 -17.77 -25.54 -0.67
CA THR A 308 -17.72 -24.10 -0.41
C THR A 308 -16.71 -23.48 -1.37
N VAL A 309 -17.20 -22.87 -2.45
CA VAL A 309 -16.33 -22.20 -3.43
C VAL A 309 -16.10 -20.77 -2.98
N TRP A 310 -14.98 -20.53 -2.31
CA TRP A 310 -14.44 -19.18 -2.12
C TRP A 310 -13.98 -18.64 -3.47
N ARG A 311 -14.51 -17.48 -3.85
CA ARG A 311 -14.16 -16.80 -5.09
C ARG A 311 -13.24 -15.63 -4.77
N PRO A 312 -11.95 -15.67 -5.17
CA PRO A 312 -11.04 -14.58 -4.90
C PRO A 312 -11.50 -13.29 -5.59
N LEU A 313 -11.21 -12.17 -4.95
CA LEU A 313 -11.37 -10.84 -5.52
C LEU A 313 -10.02 -10.30 -5.98
N ALA A 314 -10.04 -9.45 -7.01
CA ALA A 314 -8.85 -8.72 -7.43
C ALA A 314 -8.37 -7.72 -6.35
N GLU A 315 -9.30 -7.26 -5.50
CA GLU A 315 -9.04 -6.41 -4.35
C GLU A 315 -9.91 -6.82 -3.17
N ALA A 316 -9.33 -6.76 -1.98
CA ALA A 316 -10.07 -6.92 -0.75
C ALA A 316 -11.15 -5.84 -0.60
N LEU A 317 -12.33 -6.26 -0.17
CA LEU A 317 -13.46 -5.39 0.10
C LEU A 317 -13.10 -4.39 1.20
N THR A 318 -13.43 -3.12 0.96
CA THR A 318 -13.27 -2.06 1.97
C THR A 318 -14.06 -2.44 3.22
N THR A 319 -13.33 -2.70 4.31
CA THR A 319 -13.89 -3.13 5.59
C THR A 319 -13.75 -1.99 6.60
N THR A 320 -14.86 -1.61 7.24
CA THR A 320 -14.84 -0.73 8.42
C THR A 320 -14.57 -1.58 9.65
N TRP A 321 -13.44 -1.38 10.31
CA TRP A 321 -13.03 -2.17 11.47
C TRP A 321 -13.62 -1.62 12.78
N CYS A 322 -13.64 -2.44 13.85
CA CYS A 322 -14.16 -2.06 15.17
C CYS A 322 -13.58 -0.74 15.69
N SER A 323 -12.28 -0.51 15.48
CA SER A 323 -11.59 0.73 15.86
C SER A 323 -12.17 2.01 15.23
N GLN A 324 -12.94 1.87 14.15
CA GLN A 324 -13.61 2.98 13.46
C GLN A 324 -15.07 3.15 13.91
N PHE A 325 -15.68 2.15 14.55
CA PHE A 325 -17.01 2.25 15.13
C PHE A 325 -16.99 2.79 16.57
N THR A 326 -15.95 2.46 17.34
CA THR A 326 -15.91 2.75 18.77
C THR A 326 -14.91 3.85 19.09
N SER A 327 -15.39 4.99 19.62
CA SER A 327 -14.54 6.11 20.07
C SER A 327 -13.88 5.89 21.44
N ARG A 328 -14.34 4.90 22.22
CA ARG A 328 -13.86 4.61 23.57
C ARG A 328 -12.50 3.91 23.57
N ARG A 329 -11.42 4.70 23.61
CA ARG A 329 -10.04 4.27 23.96
C ARG A 329 -9.87 3.92 25.45
N GLY A 330 -10.85 3.26 26.08
CA GLY A 330 -10.76 2.86 27.48
C GLY A 330 -10.26 1.43 27.59
N ARG A 331 -8.98 1.20 27.96
CA ARG A 331 -8.32 -0.11 28.18
C ARG A 331 -9.08 -1.28 27.52
N ALA A 332 -9.20 -1.26 26.20
CA ALA A 332 -9.95 -2.28 25.50
C ALA A 332 -9.23 -3.62 25.69
N SER A 333 -9.94 -4.63 26.17
CA SER A 333 -9.46 -6.01 26.10
C SER A 333 -9.37 -6.44 24.64
N ALA A 334 -8.52 -7.43 24.37
CA ALA A 334 -8.39 -7.97 23.03
C ALA A 334 -9.74 -8.54 22.66
N SER A 335 -10.28 -8.14 21.54
CA SER A 335 -11.56 -8.62 21.06
C SER A 335 -11.37 -9.26 19.70
N LEU A 336 -12.06 -10.38 19.50
CA LEU A 336 -12.25 -10.95 18.18
C LEU A 336 -13.30 -10.11 17.46
N GLU A 337 -12.99 -9.63 16.26
CA GLU A 337 -13.90 -8.90 15.37
C GLU A 337 -14.16 -9.71 14.08
N LEU A 338 -15.42 -9.77 13.64
CA LEU A 338 -15.86 -10.42 12.40
C LEU A 338 -16.74 -9.45 11.60
N HIS A 339 -16.52 -9.41 10.29
CA HIS A 339 -17.22 -8.52 9.37
C HIS A 339 -17.70 -9.29 8.14
N LEU A 340 -19.01 -9.21 7.87
CA LEU A 340 -19.61 -9.61 6.59
C LEU A 340 -19.76 -8.37 5.70
N VAL A 341 -19.01 -8.34 4.61
CA VAL A 341 -18.96 -7.21 3.69
C VAL A 341 -19.65 -7.60 2.37
N PRO A 342 -20.73 -6.92 1.96
CA PRO A 342 -21.35 -7.18 0.66
C PRO A 342 -20.35 -7.04 -0.50
N ALA A 343 -20.32 -8.02 -1.40
CA ALA A 343 -19.48 -7.95 -2.60
C ALA A 343 -19.91 -6.78 -3.50
N ASP A 344 -21.22 -6.56 -3.64
CA ASP A 344 -21.78 -5.38 -4.28
C ASP A 344 -21.82 -4.20 -3.29
N GLN A 345 -20.89 -3.26 -3.47
CA GLN A 345 -20.79 -2.04 -2.68
C GLN A 345 -21.53 -0.85 -3.30
N THR A 346 -22.56 -1.06 -4.14
CA THR A 346 -23.37 0.03 -4.72
C THR A 346 -24.60 0.39 -3.88
N ALA A 347 -25.22 -0.60 -3.23
CA ALA A 347 -26.42 -0.39 -2.40
C ALA A 347 -26.13 0.46 -1.15
N ARG A 348 -27.05 1.35 -0.77
CA ARG A 348 -26.91 2.23 0.40
C ARG A 348 -28.18 2.23 1.24
N LEU A 349 -28.03 1.97 2.54
CA LEU A 349 -29.11 2.14 3.51
C LEU A 349 -29.43 3.63 3.70
N GLU A 350 -30.72 3.92 3.87
CA GLU A 350 -31.16 5.25 4.29
C GLU A 350 -30.72 5.53 5.73
N VAL A 351 -30.41 6.80 6.03
CA VAL A 351 -30.00 7.21 7.39
C VAL A 351 -31.10 6.91 8.42
N ARG A 352 -32.39 7.04 8.02
CA ARG A 352 -33.53 6.66 8.89
C ARG A 352 -33.53 5.17 9.23
N ARG A 353 -33.16 4.31 8.28
CA ARG A 353 -33.03 2.86 8.52
C ARG A 353 -31.86 2.57 9.46
N LEU A 354 -30.73 3.25 9.29
CA LEU A 354 -29.59 3.12 10.23
C LEU A 354 -29.97 3.53 11.66
N ALA A 355 -30.71 4.61 11.83
CA ALA A 355 -31.19 5.04 13.15
C ALA A 355 -32.11 4.01 13.81
N ALA A 356 -33.00 3.37 13.03
CA ALA A 356 -33.88 2.31 13.53
C ALA A 356 -33.12 1.05 13.96
N LEU A 357 -31.97 0.76 13.32
CA LEU A 357 -31.18 -0.42 13.62
C LEU A 357 -30.60 -0.43 15.05
N ASN A 358 -30.41 0.69 15.73
CA ASN A 358 -29.88 0.69 17.12
C ASN A 358 -30.73 -0.17 18.06
N GLY A 359 -32.06 -0.03 18.00
CA GLY A 359 -32.98 -0.84 18.81
C GLY A 359 -32.99 -2.31 18.40
N GLU A 360 -32.95 -2.58 17.09
CA GLU A 360 -32.94 -3.94 16.54
C GLU A 360 -31.65 -4.70 16.89
N LEU A 361 -30.49 -4.06 16.77
CA LEU A 361 -29.19 -4.62 17.13
C LEU A 361 -29.09 -4.88 18.63
N ALA A 362 -29.58 -3.96 19.48
CA ALA A 362 -29.61 -4.16 20.93
C ALA A 362 -30.49 -5.36 21.33
N ALA A 363 -31.67 -5.49 20.72
CA ALA A 363 -32.57 -6.61 20.96
C ALA A 363 -31.99 -7.94 20.45
N LEU A 364 -31.40 -7.94 19.26
CA LEU A 364 -30.75 -9.11 18.68
C LEU A 364 -29.59 -9.59 19.54
N GLY A 365 -28.69 -8.69 19.94
CA GLY A 365 -27.53 -9.04 20.77
C GLY A 365 -27.94 -9.67 22.11
N ARG A 366 -29.01 -9.18 22.76
CA ARG A 366 -29.56 -9.81 23.96
C ARG A 366 -30.21 -11.17 23.68
N THR A 367 -30.97 -11.29 22.59
CA THR A 367 -31.64 -12.53 22.21
C THR A 367 -30.64 -13.64 21.92
N GLN A 368 -29.54 -13.30 21.25
CA GLN A 368 -28.45 -14.22 20.91
C GLN A 368 -27.42 -14.37 22.04
N LYS A 369 -27.59 -13.69 23.17
CA LYS A 369 -26.67 -13.68 24.32
C LYS A 369 -25.25 -13.20 23.99
N LEU A 370 -25.10 -12.37 22.95
CA LEU A 370 -23.90 -11.57 22.75
C LEU A 370 -23.80 -10.46 23.81
N PHE A 371 -24.97 -9.97 24.26
CA PHE A 371 -25.10 -9.05 25.37
C PHE A 371 -25.79 -9.72 26.55
N ASP A 372 -25.33 -9.43 27.77
CA ASP A 372 -26.06 -9.77 28.98
C ASP A 372 -27.42 -9.03 29.02
N SER A 373 -28.42 -9.69 29.59
CA SER A 373 -29.78 -9.14 29.67
C SER A 373 -29.88 -7.83 30.45
N MET A 374 -29.00 -7.61 31.43
CA MET A 374 -29.03 -6.49 32.36
C MET A 374 -27.88 -5.50 32.16
N GLU A 375 -26.92 -5.81 31.28
CA GLU A 375 -25.80 -4.89 31.05
C GLU A 375 -26.23 -3.62 30.31
N ALA A 376 -25.51 -2.53 30.63
CA ALA A 376 -25.69 -1.26 29.98
C ALA A 376 -25.18 -1.32 28.54
N LEU A 377 -25.97 -0.76 27.62
CA LEU A 377 -25.61 -0.63 26.20
C LEU A 377 -25.45 0.86 25.84
N SER A 378 -24.38 1.20 25.13
CA SER A 378 -24.23 2.49 24.46
C SER A 378 -24.69 2.37 23.00
N THR A 379 -25.49 3.35 22.59
CA THR A 379 -26.05 3.49 21.23
C THR A 379 -25.85 4.91 20.71
N ASP A 380 -24.72 5.53 21.07
CA ASP A 380 -24.42 6.94 20.80
C ASP A 380 -24.23 7.20 19.29
N ASP A 381 -23.78 6.18 18.56
CA ASP A 381 -23.56 6.21 17.11
C ASP A 381 -24.68 5.48 16.34
N LEU A 382 -24.89 5.88 15.07
CA LEU A 382 -25.93 5.31 14.22
C LEU A 382 -25.59 3.89 13.78
N ALA A 383 -26.53 2.97 13.99
CA ALA A 383 -26.40 1.55 13.72
C ALA A 383 -25.18 0.91 14.40
N VAL A 384 -24.82 1.38 15.60
CA VAL A 384 -23.74 0.83 16.43
C VAL A 384 -24.25 0.64 17.85
N VAL A 385 -24.07 -0.57 18.39
CA VAL A 385 -24.42 -0.91 19.77
C VAL A 385 -23.21 -1.55 20.43
N THR A 386 -22.79 -0.99 21.57
CA THR A 386 -21.67 -1.51 22.36
C THR A 386 -22.11 -1.80 23.78
N SER A 387 -21.63 -2.90 24.32
CA SER A 387 -21.90 -3.32 25.69
C SER A 387 -20.80 -2.90 26.65
N GLU A 388 -21.13 -2.83 27.94
CA GLU A 388 -20.14 -2.57 29.00
C GLU A 388 -19.06 -3.65 29.06
N SER A 389 -19.42 -4.90 28.77
CA SER A 389 -18.49 -6.02 28.70
C SER A 389 -17.48 -5.94 27.54
N GLY A 390 -17.73 -5.07 26.55
CA GLY A 390 -16.82 -4.83 25.42
C GLY A 390 -17.22 -5.55 24.13
N SER A 391 -18.34 -6.28 24.11
CA SER A 391 -18.95 -6.83 22.90
C SER A 391 -19.73 -5.75 22.14
N GLY A 392 -19.95 -5.93 20.83
CA GLY A 392 -20.77 -5.00 20.07
C GLY A 392 -21.22 -5.50 18.70
N LEU A 393 -22.16 -4.74 18.13
CA LEU A 393 -22.73 -4.94 16.81
C LEU A 393 -22.74 -3.61 16.05
N ALA A 394 -22.44 -3.65 14.76
CA ALA A 394 -22.50 -2.48 13.90
C ALA A 394 -22.96 -2.79 12.47
N VAL A 395 -23.64 -1.84 11.84
CA VAL A 395 -24.01 -1.88 10.43
C VAL A 395 -23.59 -0.60 9.73
N THR A 396 -22.82 -0.71 8.64
CA THR A 396 -22.47 0.46 7.83
C THR A 396 -23.58 0.82 6.85
N ARG A 397 -23.50 2.03 6.30
CA ARG A 397 -24.43 2.47 5.25
C ARG A 397 -24.34 1.61 3.98
N GLY A 398 -23.21 0.95 3.72
CA GLY A 398 -23.03 0.01 2.61
C GLY A 398 -23.57 -1.40 2.90
N GLY A 399 -24.14 -1.64 4.09
CA GLY A 399 -24.69 -2.94 4.46
C GLY A 399 -23.66 -3.92 5.04
N GLN A 400 -22.43 -3.49 5.31
CA GLN A 400 -21.47 -4.30 6.08
C GLN A 400 -22.04 -4.56 7.47
N ARG A 401 -21.99 -5.81 7.92
CA ARG A 401 -22.46 -6.24 9.24
C ARG A 401 -21.24 -6.65 10.06
N SER A 402 -21.09 -6.11 11.25
CA SER A 402 -19.91 -6.32 12.08
C SER A 402 -20.31 -6.71 13.49
N ALA A 403 -19.59 -7.67 14.07
CA ALA A 403 -19.77 -8.11 15.44
C ALA A 403 -18.40 -8.33 16.07
N TRP A 404 -18.29 -8.04 17.36
CA TRP A 404 -17.06 -8.31 18.10
C TRP A 404 -17.36 -8.71 19.54
N GLN A 405 -16.44 -9.45 20.14
CA GLN A 405 -16.50 -9.85 21.54
C GLN A 405 -15.10 -10.00 22.15
N PRO A 406 -14.94 -9.74 23.45
CA PRO A 406 -13.67 -9.93 24.15
C PRO A 406 -13.16 -11.38 24.07
N LEU A 407 -11.85 -11.53 23.95
CA LEU A 407 -11.15 -12.80 24.07
C LEU A 407 -10.96 -13.19 25.55
N PRO A 408 -10.90 -14.50 25.84
CA PRO A 408 -10.48 -15.00 27.15
C PRO A 408 -9.12 -14.43 27.55
N LYS A 409 -8.97 -14.06 28.82
CA LYS A 409 -7.75 -13.44 29.33
C LYS A 409 -7.48 -13.79 30.79
N ASP A 410 -6.22 -13.68 31.18
CA ASP A 410 -5.75 -13.71 32.57
C ASP A 410 -4.86 -12.49 32.86
N GLY A 411 -4.13 -12.52 33.98
CA GLY A 411 -3.17 -11.48 34.33
C GLY A 411 -2.00 -11.34 33.35
N LEU A 412 -1.81 -12.28 32.42
CA LEU A 412 -0.74 -12.26 31.41
C LEU A 412 -1.23 -11.79 30.03
N GLY A 413 -2.51 -11.48 29.87
CA GLY A 413 -3.09 -10.98 28.61
C GLY A 413 -4.12 -11.94 28.00
N ALA A 414 -4.49 -11.69 26.75
CA ALA A 414 -5.47 -12.51 26.04
C ALA A 414 -4.88 -13.85 25.57
N VAL A 415 -5.74 -14.86 25.41
CA VAL A 415 -5.43 -16.18 24.87
C VAL A 415 -6.05 -16.32 23.49
N LEU A 416 -5.26 -16.82 22.55
CA LEU A 416 -5.73 -17.33 21.26
C LEU A 416 -5.69 -18.86 21.29
N ASP A 417 -6.86 -19.46 21.43
CA ASP A 417 -7.07 -20.90 21.31
C ASP A 417 -7.84 -21.16 20.01
N PRO A 418 -7.28 -21.87 19.03
CA PRO A 418 -7.97 -22.14 17.76
C PRO A 418 -9.36 -22.78 17.92
N ALA A 419 -9.57 -23.61 18.95
CA ALA A 419 -10.85 -24.25 19.18
C ALA A 419 -11.92 -23.24 19.65
N ASP A 420 -11.58 -22.44 20.67
CA ASP A 420 -12.46 -21.36 21.16
C ASP A 420 -12.67 -20.27 20.09
N LEU A 421 -11.65 -19.95 19.29
CA LEU A 421 -11.78 -19.00 18.18
C LEU A 421 -12.78 -19.46 17.11
N ALA A 422 -12.74 -20.74 16.70
CA ALA A 422 -13.68 -21.28 15.74
C ALA A 422 -15.12 -21.24 16.26
N GLU A 423 -15.37 -21.67 17.50
CA GLU A 423 -16.69 -21.60 18.14
C GLU A 423 -17.21 -20.16 18.23
N ARG A 424 -16.32 -19.22 18.60
CA ARG A 424 -16.65 -17.78 18.66
C ARG A 424 -16.97 -17.20 17.29
N LEU A 425 -16.21 -17.56 16.25
CA LEU A 425 -16.46 -17.10 14.89
C LEU A 425 -17.78 -17.62 14.35
N GLU A 426 -18.07 -18.91 14.56
CA GLU A 426 -19.35 -19.51 14.18
C GLU A 426 -20.52 -18.80 14.88
N PHE A 427 -20.38 -18.53 16.18
CA PHE A 427 -21.38 -17.76 16.92
C PHE A 427 -21.60 -16.36 16.34
N LEU A 428 -20.53 -15.58 16.14
CA LEU A 428 -20.64 -14.22 15.58
C LEU A 428 -21.25 -14.25 14.17
N LEU A 429 -20.88 -15.22 13.34
CA LEU A 429 -21.42 -15.39 12.00
C LEU A 429 -22.94 -15.60 12.04
N ASN A 430 -23.41 -16.50 12.89
CA ASN A 430 -24.83 -16.76 13.10
C ASN A 430 -25.62 -15.53 13.61
N VAL A 431 -24.98 -14.69 14.43
CA VAL A 431 -25.58 -13.40 14.85
C VAL A 431 -25.68 -12.44 13.66
N LEU A 432 -24.61 -12.31 12.87
CA LEU A 432 -24.55 -11.39 11.73
C LEU A 432 -25.52 -11.76 10.60
N LEU A 433 -25.78 -13.06 10.40
CA LEU A 433 -26.76 -13.53 9.42
C LEU A 433 -28.20 -13.11 9.76
N GLN A 434 -28.52 -12.90 11.04
CA GLN A 434 -29.85 -12.48 11.50
C GLN A 434 -30.11 -10.97 11.37
N ILE A 435 -29.08 -10.17 11.09
CA ILE A 435 -29.25 -8.73 10.88
C ILE A 435 -29.94 -8.47 9.54
N ASN A 436 -31.18 -8.00 9.60
CA ASN A 436 -32.01 -7.78 8.41
C ASN A 436 -31.70 -6.43 7.74
N VAL A 437 -30.78 -6.48 6.76
CA VAL A 437 -30.46 -5.42 5.81
C VAL A 437 -30.57 -5.98 4.38
N PHE A 438 -29.90 -5.40 3.38
CA PHE A 438 -29.84 -6.02 2.06
C PHE A 438 -29.27 -7.45 2.14
N SER A 439 -29.79 -8.35 1.30
CA SER A 439 -29.31 -9.73 1.17
C SER A 439 -28.45 -9.85 -0.09
N PRO A 440 -27.13 -9.61 0.00
CA PRO A 440 -26.24 -9.78 -1.15
C PRO A 440 -26.14 -11.25 -1.55
N VAL A 441 -25.87 -11.49 -2.83
CA VAL A 441 -25.65 -12.85 -3.36
C VAL A 441 -24.35 -13.42 -2.78
N GLU A 442 -23.30 -12.61 -2.74
CA GLU A 442 -21.98 -12.96 -2.21
C GLU A 442 -21.52 -11.93 -1.17
N VAL A 443 -20.80 -12.42 -0.16
CA VAL A 443 -20.17 -11.59 0.88
C VAL A 443 -18.72 -11.98 1.04
N GLY A 444 -17.87 -11.01 1.31
CA GLY A 444 -16.53 -11.26 1.82
C GLY A 444 -16.53 -11.28 3.34
N CYS A 445 -15.67 -12.10 3.92
CA CYS A 445 -15.52 -12.25 5.36
C CYS A 445 -14.18 -11.68 5.80
N ALA A 446 -14.17 -10.66 6.64
CA ALA A 446 -12.96 -10.15 7.26
C ALA A 446 -12.98 -10.45 8.76
N VAL A 447 -11.84 -10.86 9.32
CA VAL A 447 -11.70 -11.23 10.73
C VAL A 447 -10.44 -10.60 11.31
N GLY A 448 -10.48 -10.22 12.59
CA GLY A 448 -9.31 -9.66 13.25
C GLY A 448 -9.32 -9.78 14.75
N ILE A 449 -8.19 -9.43 15.36
CA ILE A 449 -8.03 -9.26 16.79
C ILE A 449 -7.71 -7.78 17.03
N THR A 450 -8.61 -7.11 17.75
CA THR A 450 -8.42 -5.71 18.13
C THR A 450 -7.23 -5.57 19.07
N GLU A 451 -6.63 -4.38 19.12
CA GLU A 451 -5.44 -4.13 19.96
C GLU A 451 -5.72 -4.44 21.44
N PRO A 452 -4.87 -5.27 22.08
CA PRO A 452 -4.13 -4.73 23.22
C PRO A 452 -2.73 -5.32 23.39
N LEU A 453 -2.04 -4.66 24.32
CA LEU A 453 -0.65 -4.79 24.72
C LEU A 453 -0.09 -6.20 25.00
N LEU A 454 -0.86 -7.29 25.05
CA LEU A 454 -0.39 -8.64 25.41
C LEU A 454 -1.35 -9.75 24.91
N VAL A 455 -0.94 -10.52 23.88
CA VAL A 455 -1.69 -11.68 23.34
C VAL A 455 -0.75 -12.88 23.21
N ALA A 456 -1.25 -14.08 23.50
CA ALA A 456 -0.49 -15.33 23.39
C ALA A 456 -1.36 -16.49 22.93
N GLU A 457 -0.79 -17.36 22.08
CA GLU A 457 -1.38 -18.65 21.73
C GLU A 457 -1.35 -19.61 22.93
N GLY A 458 -2.45 -20.31 23.18
CA GLY A 458 -2.60 -21.26 24.29
C GLY A 458 -4.03 -21.78 24.40
N ARG A 459 -4.30 -22.74 25.30
CA ARG A 459 -5.66 -23.25 25.50
C ARG A 459 -6.43 -22.41 26.51
N VAL A 460 -7.71 -22.16 26.25
CA VAL A 460 -8.59 -21.46 27.20
C VAL A 460 -8.75 -22.27 28.49
N SER A 461 -8.73 -23.60 28.41
CA SER A 461 -8.79 -24.50 29.56
C SER A 461 -7.58 -24.41 30.50
N ASP A 462 -6.48 -23.79 30.06
CA ASP A 462 -5.26 -23.61 30.87
C ASP A 462 -5.25 -22.28 31.64
N LEU A 463 -6.36 -21.52 31.60
CA LEU A 463 -6.50 -20.26 32.35
C LEU A 463 -6.78 -20.51 33.85
N PRO A 464 -6.15 -19.74 34.78
CA PRO A 464 -5.16 -18.69 34.54
C PRO A 464 -3.75 -19.27 34.31
N ARG A 465 -3.03 -18.74 33.32
CA ARG A 465 -1.66 -19.16 33.04
C ARG A 465 -0.69 -18.56 34.06
N HIS A 466 0.28 -19.37 34.49
CA HIS A 466 1.40 -18.90 35.32
C HIS A 466 2.60 -18.44 34.49
N THR A 467 2.71 -18.94 33.26
CA THR A 467 3.73 -18.55 32.28
C THR A 467 3.11 -18.53 30.89
N ALA A 468 3.42 -17.52 30.09
CA ALA A 468 3.02 -17.47 28.69
C ALA A 468 4.13 -16.80 27.88
N ARG A 469 4.36 -17.28 26.65
CA ARG A 469 5.13 -16.53 25.66
C ARG A 469 4.22 -15.47 25.08
N VAL A 470 4.20 -14.31 25.73
CA VAL A 470 3.34 -13.21 25.33
C VAL A 470 4.05 -12.33 24.33
N ARG A 471 3.34 -11.95 23.27
CA ARG A 471 3.79 -10.91 22.36
C ARG A 471 3.16 -9.58 22.78
N PRO A 472 3.95 -8.50 22.94
CA PRO A 472 3.40 -7.16 22.89
C PRO A 472 2.97 -6.85 21.46
N SER A 473 1.66 -6.76 21.22
CA SER A 473 1.14 -6.36 19.91
C SER A 473 1.22 -4.85 19.76
N THR A 474 1.90 -4.37 18.72
CA THR A 474 1.96 -2.94 18.36
C THR A 474 0.93 -2.55 17.30
N ALA A 475 0.21 -3.52 16.74
CA ALA A 475 -0.82 -3.37 15.71
C ALA A 475 -1.89 -4.49 15.87
N PRO A 476 -3.10 -4.32 15.30
CA PRO A 476 -4.11 -5.38 15.24
C PRO A 476 -3.75 -6.44 14.19
N VAL A 477 -4.08 -7.70 14.46
CA VAL A 477 -3.93 -8.81 13.50
C VAL A 477 -5.21 -8.93 12.69
N ARG A 478 -5.13 -8.89 11.36
CA ARG A 478 -6.31 -8.79 10.49
C ARG A 478 -6.17 -9.63 9.22
N VAL A 479 -7.21 -10.39 8.93
CA VAL A 479 -7.44 -11.04 7.64
C VAL A 479 -8.50 -10.24 6.90
N ALA A 480 -8.13 -9.69 5.74
CA ALA A 480 -9.03 -8.89 4.93
C ALA A 480 -10.05 -9.78 4.18
N ALA A 481 -11.17 -9.20 3.75
CA ALA A 481 -12.14 -9.84 2.89
C ALA A 481 -11.65 -9.81 1.42
N ASP A 482 -10.62 -10.59 1.10
CA ASP A 482 -9.96 -10.70 -0.22
C ASP A 482 -10.57 -11.77 -1.14
N ASP A 483 -11.51 -12.54 -0.63
CA ASP A 483 -12.40 -13.41 -1.38
C ASP A 483 -13.86 -13.24 -0.93
N VAL A 484 -14.78 -13.82 -1.70
CA VAL A 484 -16.20 -13.84 -1.39
C VAL A 484 -16.74 -15.24 -1.44
N VAL A 485 -17.80 -15.46 -0.69
CA VAL A 485 -18.55 -16.70 -0.66
C VAL A 485 -20.04 -16.38 -0.82
N PRO A 486 -20.82 -17.22 -1.53
CA PRO A 486 -22.27 -17.05 -1.56
C PRO A 486 -22.86 -17.03 -0.15
N LEU A 487 -23.76 -16.09 0.13
CA LEU A 487 -24.39 -15.97 1.45
C LEU A 487 -25.12 -17.26 1.86
N THR A 488 -25.62 -18.01 0.87
CA THR A 488 -26.26 -19.32 1.05
C THR A 488 -25.30 -20.37 1.57
N CYS A 489 -24.01 -20.34 1.19
CA CYS A 489 -23.00 -21.27 1.70
C CYS A 489 -22.72 -21.01 3.18
N ILE A 490 -22.63 -19.73 3.60
CA ILE A 490 -22.48 -19.37 5.01
C ILE A 490 -23.69 -19.84 5.83
N THR A 491 -24.89 -19.69 5.27
CA THR A 491 -26.13 -20.13 5.94
C THR A 491 -26.23 -21.66 6.02
N ALA A 492 -25.66 -22.39 5.06
CA ALA A 492 -25.68 -23.84 5.03
C ALA A 492 -24.62 -24.48 5.95
N ASP A 493 -23.45 -23.84 6.09
CA ASP A 493 -22.32 -24.37 6.86
C ASP A 493 -21.51 -23.25 7.54
N ALA A 494 -22.10 -22.64 8.57
CA ALA A 494 -21.42 -21.59 9.33
C ALA A 494 -20.16 -22.10 10.06
N GLY A 495 -20.17 -23.36 10.51
CA GLY A 495 -19.05 -24.00 11.19
C GLY A 495 -17.83 -24.15 10.29
N GLY A 496 -18.00 -24.69 9.07
CA GLY A 496 -16.90 -24.81 8.11
C GLY A 496 -16.31 -23.47 7.69
N ILE A 497 -17.15 -22.43 7.54
CA ILE A 497 -16.66 -21.06 7.29
C ILE A 497 -15.87 -20.53 8.49
N ALA A 498 -16.33 -20.78 9.71
CA ALA A 498 -15.65 -20.34 10.93
C ALA A 498 -14.30 -21.03 11.12
N GLU A 499 -14.20 -22.33 10.81
CA GLU A 499 -12.93 -23.08 10.84
C GLU A 499 -11.91 -22.50 9.86
N GLU A 500 -12.31 -22.20 8.63
CA GLU A 500 -11.45 -21.58 7.62
C GLU A 500 -10.99 -20.18 8.06
N LEU A 501 -11.90 -19.34 8.55
CA LEU A 501 -11.55 -18.00 9.05
C LEU A 501 -10.62 -18.06 10.27
N CYS A 502 -10.81 -19.04 11.16
CA CYS A 502 -9.92 -19.30 12.28
C CYS A 502 -8.51 -19.69 11.80
N ALA A 503 -8.41 -20.59 10.84
CA ALA A 503 -7.13 -21.02 10.27
C ALA A 503 -6.37 -19.85 9.65
N ARG A 504 -7.04 -19.00 8.86
CA ARG A 504 -6.46 -17.78 8.28
C ARG A 504 -5.97 -16.81 9.35
N LEU A 505 -6.77 -16.55 10.38
CA LEU A 505 -6.41 -15.64 11.47
C LEU A 505 -5.19 -16.15 12.26
N MET A 506 -5.15 -17.46 12.56
CA MET A 506 -4.02 -18.08 13.26
C MET A 506 -2.75 -18.10 12.41
N GLN A 507 -2.88 -18.27 11.09
CA GLN A 507 -1.75 -18.15 10.16
C GLN A 507 -1.18 -16.73 10.19
N GLU A 508 -2.03 -15.71 10.08
CA GLU A 508 -1.61 -14.31 10.12
C GLU A 508 -0.91 -13.98 11.45
N PHE A 509 -1.52 -14.38 12.57
CA PHE A 509 -0.93 -14.21 13.91
C PHE A 509 0.46 -14.83 14.04
N ARG A 510 0.68 -16.02 13.45
CA ARG A 510 1.97 -16.73 13.50
C ARG A 510 3.00 -16.20 12.52
N MET A 511 2.59 -15.64 11.38
CA MET A 511 3.49 -15.01 10.43
C MET A 511 4.15 -13.79 11.04
N GLU A 512 3.38 -12.97 11.74
CA GLU A 512 3.91 -11.81 12.46
C GLU A 512 4.80 -12.16 13.69
N LEU A 513 4.90 -13.44 14.07
CA LEU A 513 5.79 -13.92 15.15
C LEU A 513 7.19 -14.30 14.65
N ARG A 514 7.40 -14.39 13.33
CA ARG A 514 8.69 -14.71 12.69
C ARG A 514 9.45 -13.44 12.35
#